data_AF-A0AAN6RPK9-F1
#
_entry.id   AF-A0AAN6RPK9-F1
#
_cell.length_a   1.000
_cell.length_b   1.000
_cell.length_c   1.000
_cell.angle_alpha   90.00
_cell.angle_beta   90.00
_cell.angle_gamma   90.00
#
_symmetry.space_group_name_H-M   'P 1'
#
loop_
_entity.id
_entity.type
_entity.pdbx_description
1 polymer ?
#
loop_
_entity_poly.entity_id
_entity_poly.type
_entity_poly.pdbx_seq_one_letter_code
_entity_poly.pdbx_strand_id
1 'polypeptide(L)' 'MKEQYPDVWHLKKNKVDVDRFVHCLEECWEGIEQAEIDRLIDSMPRRLAAVKAARGWYTKY' A
#
# COMPACT_ATOMS: atom_id res chain seq x y z
N MET A 1 5.51 -5.01 -4.19
CA MET A 1 6.69 -4.25 -4.62
C MET A 1 8.03 -4.91 -4.28
N LYS A 2 8.53 -4.94 -3.03
CA LYS A 2 9.86 -5.51 -2.73
C LYS A 2 10.00 -7.00 -3.09
N GLU A 3 8.93 -7.78 -2.93
CA GLU A 3 8.93 -9.21 -3.27
C GLU A 3 8.90 -9.46 -4.79
N GLN A 4 8.21 -8.60 -5.55
CA GLN A 4 8.10 -8.70 -7.01
C GLN A 4 9.30 -8.06 -7.73
N TYR A 5 9.88 -6.99 -7.17
CA TYR A 5 11.01 -6.25 -7.73
C TYR A 5 12.06 -5.99 -6.63
N PRO A 6 12.89 -6.97 -6.27
CA PRO A 6 13.85 -6.84 -5.18
C PRO A 6 14.91 -5.75 -5.44
N ASP A 7 15.28 -5.55 -6.70
CA ASP A 7 16.34 -4.61 -7.10
C ASP A 7 15.88 -3.15 -7.14
N VAL A 8 14.59 -2.89 -6.92
CA VAL A 8 14.00 -1.54 -6.99
C VAL A 8 14.62 -0.56 -5.99
N TRP A 9 15.20 -1.09 -4.91
CA TRP A 9 15.91 -0.32 -3.88
C TRP A 9 17.31 0.17 -4.30
N HIS A 10 17.86 -0.38 -5.39
CA HIS A 10 19.17 0.00 -5.91
C HIS A 10 19.10 1.06 -7.02
N LEU A 11 17.89 1.47 -7.40
CA LEU A 11 17.65 2.50 -8.40
C LEU A 11 18.14 3.87 -7.92
N LYS A 12 18.73 4.64 -8.84
CA LYS A 12 19.26 5.97 -8.57
C LYS A 12 18.26 7.05 -8.99
N LYS A 13 18.52 8.31 -8.58
CA LYS A 13 17.74 9.48 -8.99
C LYS A 13 18.16 10.01 -10.36
N ASN A 14 18.24 9.14 -11.36
CA ASN A 14 18.43 9.52 -12.75
C ASN A 14 17.14 9.18 -13.53
N LYS A 15 16.99 9.76 -14.72
CA LYS A 15 15.75 9.62 -15.50
C LYS A 15 15.40 8.15 -15.78
N VAL A 16 16.37 7.34 -16.20
CA VAL A 16 16.14 5.93 -16.57
C VAL A 16 15.66 5.11 -15.38
N ASP A 17 16.31 5.27 -14.23
CA ASP A 17 15.97 4.55 -13.02
C ASP A 17 14.63 5.03 -12.41
N VAL A 18 14.29 6.31 -12.55
CA VAL A 18 12.97 6.83 -12.16
C VAL A 18 11.88 6.29 -13.06
N ASP A 19 12.09 6.28 -14.38
CA ASP A 19 11.12 5.73 -15.33
C ASP A 19 10.88 4.23 -15.03
N ARG A 20 11.94 3.48 -14.72
CA ARG A 20 11.82 2.07 -14.26
C ARG A 20 11.07 1.94 -12.94
N PHE A 21 11.35 2.81 -11.97
CA PHE A 21 10.67 2.81 -10.67
C PHE A 21 9.16 3.03 -10.82
N VAL A 22 8.76 4.00 -11.65
CA VAL A 22 7.34 4.29 -11.95
C VAL A 22 6.67 3.08 -12.59
N HIS A 23 7.31 2.46 -13.59
CA HIS A 23 6.75 1.27 -14.24
C HIS A 23 6.54 0.11 -13.24
N CYS A 24 7.52 -0.18 -12.39
CA CYS A 24 7.37 -1.21 -11.35
C CYS A 24 6.25 -0.88 -10.34
N LEU A 25 6.02 0.41 -10.05
CA LEU A 25 4.90 0.83 -9.19
C LEU A 25 3.55 0.58 -9.85
N GLU A 26 3.42 0.91 -11.14
CA GLU A 26 2.20 0.68 -11.92
C GLU A 26 1.86 -0.81 -11.97
N GLU A 27 2.83 -1.67 -12.30
CA GLU A 27 2.63 -3.13 -12.33
C GLU A 27 2.24 -3.68 -10.94
N CYS A 28 2.89 -3.19 -9.88
CA CYS A 28 2.52 -3.57 -8.51
C CYS A 28 1.10 -3.14 -8.15
N TRP A 29 0.67 -1.96 -8.60
CA TRP A 29 -0.66 -1.42 -8.34
C TRP A 29 -1.74 -2.21 -9.08
N GLU A 30 -1.52 -2.47 -10.38
CA GLU A 30 -2.42 -3.27 -11.21
C GLU A 30 -2.53 -4.72 -10.73
N GLY A 31 -1.48 -5.25 -10.12
CA GLY A 31 -1.46 -6.59 -9.54
C GLY A 31 -2.19 -6.74 -8.19
N ILE A 32 -2.70 -5.66 -7.59
CA ILE A 32 -3.47 -5.76 -6.35
C ILE A 32 -4.86 -6.32 -6.68
N GLU A 33 -5.18 -7.51 -6.14
CA GLU A 33 -6.51 -8.08 -6.29
C GLU A 33 -7.58 -7.17 -5.69
N GLN A 34 -8.66 -6.91 -6.44
CA GLN A 34 -9.78 -6.08 -5.97
C GLN A 34 -10.35 -6.58 -4.63
N ALA A 35 -10.36 -7.90 -4.41
CA ALA A 35 -10.81 -8.50 -3.15
C ALA A 35 -10.01 -8.03 -1.93
N GLU A 36 -8.71 -7.70 -2.09
CA GLU A 36 -7.91 -7.14 -0.99
C GLU A 36 -8.35 -5.70 -0.66
N ILE A 37 -8.63 -4.89 -1.68
CA ILE A 37 -9.16 -3.53 -1.51
C ILE A 37 -10.52 -3.58 -0.82
N ASP A 38 -11.41 -4.47 -1.27
CA ASP A 38 -12.73 -4.66 -0.68
C ASP A 38 -12.63 -5.08 0.79
N ARG A 39 -11.73 -6.03 1.12
CA ARG A 39 -11.44 -6.42 2.51
C ARG A 39 -11.00 -5.25 3.37
N LEU A 40 -10.19 -4.33 2.84
CA LEU A 40 -9.77 -3.13 3.58
C LEU A 40 -10.95 -2.21 3.87
N ILE A 41 -11.82 -1.99 2.87
CA ILE A 41 -13.04 -1.18 3.00
C ILE A 41 -14.00 -1.81 4.00
N ASP A 42 -14.27 -3.11 3.88
CA ASP A 42 -15.15 -3.87 4.77
C ASP A 42 -14.63 -3.88 6.22
N SER A 43 -13.33 -3.68 6.42
CA SER A 43 -12.74 -3.57 7.76
C SER A 43 -13.04 -2.25 8.47
N MET A 44 -13.51 -1.22 7.76
CA MET A 44 -13.65 0.15 8.28
C MET A 44 -14.61 0.28 9.47
N PRO A 45 -15.81 -0.34 9.50
CA PRO A 45 -16.70 -0.27 10.66
C PRO A 45 -16.03 -0.72 11.96
N ARG A 46 -15.20 -1.76 11.91
CA ARG A 46 -14.42 -2.25 13.05
C ARG A 46 -13.35 -1.25 13.50
N ARG A 47 -12.65 -0.60 12.55
CA ARG A 47 -11.65 0.44 12.86
C ARG A 47 -12.31 1.65 13.53
N LEU A 48 -13.47 2.08 13.04
CA LEU A 48 -14.25 3.16 13.64
C LEU A 48 -14.75 2.81 15.04
N ALA A 49 -15.19 1.57 15.27
CA ALA A 49 -15.57 1.11 16.61
C ALA A 49 -14.37 1.17 17.58
N ALA A 50 -13.16 0.83 17.12
CA ALA A 50 -11.95 0.94 17.93
C ALA A 50 -11.64 2.40 18.30
N VAL A 51 -11.78 3.35 17.37
CA VAL A 51 -11.59 4.78 17.64
C VAL A 51 -12.62 5.30 18.65
N LYS A 52 -13.90 4.89 18.52
CA LYS A 52 -14.95 5.23 19.50
C LYS A 52 -14.61 4.72 20.90
N ALA A 53 -14.18 3.45 21.01
CA ALA A 53 -13.76 2.86 22.28
C ALA A 53 -12.54 3.58 22.87
N ALA A 54 -11.60 3.99 22.02
CA ALA A 54 -10.43 4.79 22.39
C ALA A 54 -10.76 6.27 22.66
N ARG A 55 -12.04 6.69 22.59
CA ARG A 55 -12.47 8.08 22.77
C ARG A 55 -11.72 9.06 21.85
N GLY A 56 -11.49 8.65 20.61
CA GLY A 56 -10.82 9.46 19.59
C GLY A 56 -9.29 9.37 19.57
N TRP A 57 -8.66 8.61 20.47
CA TRP A 57 -7.21 8.39 20.45
C TRP A 57 -6.80 7.39 19.36
N TYR A 58 -5.50 7.37 19.06
CA TYR A 58 -4.88 6.43 18.11
C TYR A 58 -5.18 4.98 18.48
N THR A 59 -5.33 4.14 17.46
CA THR A 59 -5.56 2.70 17.61
C THR A 59 -4.41 1.94 16.96
N LYS A 60 -4.42 0.61 17.01
CA LYS A 60 -3.42 -0.24 16.35
C LYS A 60 -3.45 -0.21 14.81
N TYR A 61 -4.47 0.44 14.24
CA TYR A 61 -4.76 0.47 12.81
C TYR A 61 -4.20 1.69 12.12
#